data_AF-A0A9C7TGL5-F1
#
_entry.id   AF-A0A9C7TGL5-F1
#
_cell.length_a   1.000
_cell.length_b   1.000
_cell.length_c   1.000
_cell.angle_alpha   90.00
_cell.angle_beta   90.00
_cell.angle_gamma   90.00
#
_symmetry.space_group_name_H-M   'P 1'
#
loop_
_entity.id
_entity.type
_entity.pdbx_description
1 polymer ?
#
loop_
_entity_poly.entity_id
_entity_poly.type
_entity_poly.pdbx_seq_one_letter_code
_entity_poly.pdbx_strand_id
1 'polypeptide(L)'
;DRLVLVPDKLFGQVVNSNLEVRTSTAIDPFTGSSLEGALFTYEAIPRSTVFAFSAIYKDPRNFQLGGQKLTKEVGWVVENVEMGMKYWEFLGIGGMVTRGMGRMRVLNA
;
A
#
# COMPACT_ATOMS: atom_id res chain seq x y z
N ASP A 1 4.37 16.18 20.97
CA ASP A 1 4.52 15.00 21.87
C ASP A 1 3.42 13.98 21.69
N ARG A 2 3.57 13.04 20.74
CA ARG A 2 2.63 11.92 20.50
C ARG A 2 3.34 10.61 20.09
N LEU A 3 4.65 10.51 20.31
CA LEU A 3 5.43 9.31 19.97
C LEU A 3 5.75 8.56 21.26
N VAL A 4 5.44 7.26 21.28
CA VAL A 4 5.69 6.37 22.43
C VAL A 4 6.57 5.23 21.95
N LEU A 5 7.72 5.04 22.60
CA LEU A 5 8.57 3.88 22.38
C LEU A 5 8.12 2.76 23.29
N VAL A 6 7.96 1.56 22.74
CA VAL A 6 7.54 0.36 23.48
C VAL A 6 8.59 -0.74 23.35
N PRO A 7 8.69 -1.66 24.32
CA PRO A 7 9.51 -2.85 24.17
C PRO A 7 9.02 -3.75 23.03
N ASP A 8 9.93 -4.44 22.34
CA ASP A 8 9.60 -5.33 21.21
C ASP A 8 8.55 -6.39 21.57
N LYS A 9 8.60 -6.91 22.80
CA LYS A 9 7.62 -7.88 23.32
C LYS A 9 6.18 -7.34 23.35
N LEU A 10 6.01 -6.02 23.43
CA LEU A 10 4.71 -5.34 23.44
C LEU A 10 4.31 -4.84 22.04
N PHE A 11 5.28 -4.56 21.17
CA PHE A 11 5.04 -3.98 19.86
C PHE A 11 4.03 -4.79 19.03
N GLY A 12 4.19 -6.11 18.95
CA GLY A 12 3.26 -6.98 18.21
C GLY A 12 1.82 -6.92 18.75
N GLN A 13 1.65 -6.85 20.07
CA GLN A 13 0.33 -6.70 20.68
C GLN A 13 -0.29 -5.35 20.33
N VAL A 14 0.49 -4.26 20.42
CA VAL A 14 0.03 -2.91 20.05
C VAL A 14 -0.41 -2.87 18.58
N VAL A 15 0.38 -3.41 17.65
CA VAL A 15 0.02 -3.45 16.23
C VAL A 15 -1.27 -4.25 16.01
N ASN A 16 -1.33 -5.49 16.51
CA ASN A 16 -2.47 -6.38 16.29
C ASN A 16 -3.77 -5.83 16.89
N SER A 17 -3.70 -5.20 18.07
CA SER A 17 -4.88 -4.59 18.71
C SER A 17 -5.37 -3.31 18.04
N ASN A 18 -4.58 -2.73 17.11
CA ASN A 18 -4.95 -1.50 16.43
C ASN A 18 -5.28 -1.71 14.94
N LEU A 19 -5.13 -2.91 14.39
CA LEU A 19 -5.62 -3.20 13.04
C LEU A 19 -7.14 -3.04 12.97
N GLU A 20 -7.62 -2.52 11.86
CA GLU A 20 -9.05 -2.32 11.66
C GLU A 20 -9.67 -3.58 11.05
N VAL A 21 -10.43 -4.34 11.84
CA VAL A 21 -11.16 -5.51 11.36
C VAL A 21 -12.54 -5.07 10.87
N ARG A 22 -12.83 -5.27 9.59
CA ARG A 22 -14.12 -4.90 8.97
C ARG A 22 -14.82 -6.12 8.39
N THR A 23 -16.11 -6.24 8.67
CA THR A 23 -16.99 -7.19 8.00
C THR A 23 -17.77 -6.48 6.89
N SER A 24 -17.91 -7.14 5.74
CA SER A 24 -18.64 -6.62 4.59
C SER A 24 -19.49 -7.72 3.96
N THR A 25 -20.58 -7.30 3.33
CA THR A 25 -21.41 -8.20 2.54
C THR A 25 -21.90 -7.53 1.26
N ALA A 26 -22.31 -8.32 0.27
CA ALA A 26 -23.06 -7.86 -0.89
C ALA A 26 -24.57 -8.05 -0.63
N ILE A 27 -25.34 -7.01 -0.89
CA ILE A 27 -26.79 -6.98 -0.68
C ILE A 27 -27.51 -7.14 -2.02
N ASP A 28 -28.50 -8.01 -2.06
CA ASP A 28 -29.45 -8.10 -3.17
C ASP A 28 -30.38 -6.87 -3.16
N PRO A 29 -30.37 -6.03 -4.21
CA PRO A 29 -31.18 -4.81 -4.24
C PRO A 29 -32.69 -5.07 -4.30
N PHE A 30 -33.15 -6.27 -4.70
CA PHE A 30 -34.56 -6.59 -4.81
C PHE A 30 -35.15 -7.10 -3.50
N THR A 31 -34.38 -7.88 -2.75
CA THR A 31 -34.84 -8.50 -1.48
C THR A 31 -34.35 -7.77 -0.24
N GLY A 32 -33.31 -6.94 -0.35
CA GLY A 32 -32.65 -6.28 0.78
C GLY A 32 -31.83 -7.22 1.67
N SER A 33 -31.70 -8.49 1.27
CA SER A 33 -30.98 -9.52 2.01
C SER A 33 -29.53 -9.64 1.55
N SER A 34 -28.69 -10.29 2.37
CA SER A 34 -27.32 -10.65 1.97
C SER A 34 -27.32 -11.74 0.91
N LEU A 35 -26.51 -11.59 -0.13
CA LEU A 35 -26.23 -12.67 -1.07
C LEU A 35 -25.53 -13.84 -0.36
N GLU A 36 -25.85 -15.06 -0.78
CA GLU A 36 -25.23 -16.28 -0.26
C GLU A 36 -23.71 -16.26 -0.50
N GLY A 37 -22.93 -16.60 0.53
CA GLY A 37 -21.46 -16.60 0.46
C GLY A 37 -20.81 -15.21 0.38
N ALA A 38 -21.58 -14.12 0.42
CA ALA A 38 -21.04 -12.78 0.25
C ALA A 38 -20.58 -12.12 1.56
N LEU A 39 -20.74 -12.76 2.72
CA LEU A 39 -20.27 -12.24 4.01
C LEU A 39 -18.79 -12.57 4.22
N PHE A 40 -17.95 -11.56 4.33
CA PHE A 40 -16.51 -11.73 4.57
C PHE A 40 -15.96 -10.67 5.51
N THR A 41 -14.84 -11.00 6.16
CA THR A 41 -14.09 -10.10 7.04
C THR A 41 -12.68 -9.90 6.50
N TYR A 42 -12.15 -8.69 6.63
CA TYR A 42 -10.79 -8.34 6.26
C TYR A 42 -10.18 -7.36 7.26
N GLU A 43 -8.86 -7.35 7.32
CA GLU A 43 -8.09 -6.38 8.11
C GLU A 43 -7.64 -5.24 7.23
N ALA A 44 -7.62 -4.04 7.79
CA ALA A 44 -7.11 -2.84 7.17
C ALA A 44 -6.11 -2.13 8.08
N ILE A 45 -5.10 -1.56 7.45
CA ILE A 45 -4.08 -0.79 8.15
C ILE A 45 -4.66 0.58 8.49
N PRO A 46 -4.62 1.03 9.76
CA PRO A 46 -5.18 2.31 10.16
C PRO A 46 -4.57 3.49 9.43
N ARG A 47 -5.38 4.52 9.23
CA ARG A 47 -4.89 5.82 8.76
C ARG A 47 -3.84 6.39 9.72
N SER A 48 -2.86 7.10 9.18
CA SER A 48 -1.71 7.65 9.90
C SER A 48 -0.64 6.63 10.31
N THR A 49 -0.72 5.39 9.84
CA THR A 49 0.40 4.44 9.91
C THR A 49 1.54 4.93 9.02
N VAL A 50 2.76 4.95 9.55
CA VAL A 50 3.98 5.30 8.82
C VAL A 50 4.73 4.02 8.46
N PHE A 51 5.01 3.84 7.17
CA PHE A 51 5.87 2.78 6.68
C PHE A 51 7.25 3.32 6.36
N ALA A 52 8.27 2.49 6.58
CA ALA A 52 9.63 2.74 6.14
C ALA A 52 10.11 1.53 5.32
N PHE A 53 10.69 1.79 4.16
CA PHE A 53 11.28 0.77 3.28
C PHE A 53 12.42 1.38 2.47
N SER A 54 13.26 0.54 1.88
CA SER A 54 14.35 0.97 0.98
C SER A 54 13.97 0.70 -0.48
N ALA A 55 14.15 1.69 -1.34
CA ALA A 55 14.10 1.53 -2.79
C ALA A 55 15.53 1.39 -3.34
N ILE A 56 15.81 0.31 -4.08
CA ILE A 56 17.13 0.04 -4.65
C ILE A 56 17.07 0.23 -6.16
N TYR A 57 17.82 1.19 -6.68
CA TYR A 57 17.90 1.49 -8.10
C TYR A 57 19.10 0.78 -8.74
N LYS A 58 18.86 0.08 -9.84
CA LYS A 58 19.91 -0.59 -10.62
C LYS A 58 20.15 0.18 -11.91
N ASP A 59 21.41 0.23 -12.33
CA ASP A 59 21.78 0.82 -13.61
C ASP A 59 21.13 0.03 -14.75
N PRO A 60 20.22 0.65 -15.53
CA PRO A 60 19.47 -0.05 -16.57
C PRO A 60 20.38 -0.52 -17.72
N ARG A 61 21.58 0.06 -17.91
CA ARG A 61 22.55 -0.36 -18.95
C ARG A 61 23.07 -1.79 -18.75
N ASN A 62 22.89 -2.34 -17.55
CA ASN A 62 23.20 -3.74 -17.24
C ASN A 62 22.11 -4.73 -17.71
N PHE A 63 21.01 -4.25 -18.28
CA PHE A 63 19.87 -5.06 -18.71
C PHE A 63 19.62 -4.94 -20.22
N GLN A 64 18.93 -5.95 -20.76
CA GLN A 64 18.45 -5.97 -22.14
C GLN A 64 16.94 -6.24 -22.14
N LEU A 65 16.20 -5.49 -22.95
CA LEU A 65 14.75 -5.67 -23.14
C LEU A 65 14.50 -6.01 -24.61
N GLY A 66 13.93 -7.19 -24.88
CA GLY A 66 13.69 -7.64 -26.26
C GLY A 66 14.96 -7.72 -27.12
N GLY A 67 16.11 -8.04 -26.50
CA GLY A 67 17.42 -8.10 -27.18
C GLY A 67 18.10 -6.74 -27.39
N GLN A 68 17.48 -5.63 -26.99
CA GLN A 68 18.07 -4.30 -27.08
C GLN A 68 18.64 -3.86 -25.73
N LYS A 69 19.87 -3.33 -25.74
CA LYS A 69 20.46 -2.71 -24.54
C LYS A 69 19.73 -1.42 -24.20
N LEU A 70 19.44 -1.25 -22.91
CA LEU A 70 18.91 0.01 -22.41
C LEU A 70 20.03 1.06 -22.38
N THR A 71 19.70 2.30 -22.77
CA THR A 71 20.66 3.41 -22.90
C THR A 71 20.46 4.51 -21.87
N LYS A 72 19.44 4.39 -21.02
CA LYS A 72 19.13 5.37 -19.98
C LYS A 72 20.17 5.28 -18.85
N GLU A 73 20.41 6.38 -18.16
CA GLU A 73 21.20 6.38 -16.93
C GLU A 73 20.32 6.01 -15.73
N VAL A 74 20.93 5.61 -14.61
CA VAL A 74 20.21 5.28 -13.38
C VAL A 74 19.32 6.42 -12.89
N GLY A 75 19.72 7.68 -13.10
CA GLY A 75 18.93 8.86 -12.73
C GLY A 75 17.54 8.89 -13.37
N TRP A 76 17.41 8.39 -14.61
CA TRP A 76 16.09 8.27 -15.26
C TRP A 76 15.18 7.27 -14.52
N VAL A 77 15.74 6.20 -13.96
CA VAL A 77 14.98 5.21 -13.17
C VAL A 77 14.51 5.85 -11.86
N VAL A 78 15.39 6.56 -11.16
CA VAL A 78 15.08 7.25 -9.91
C VAL A 78 13.91 8.22 -10.11
N GLU A 79 14.02 9.11 -11.11
CA GLU A 79 12.99 10.10 -11.41
C GLU A 79 11.63 9.46 -11.70
N ASN A 80 11.58 8.40 -12.52
CA ASN A 80 10.32 7.75 -12.89
C ASN A 80 9.68 7.01 -11.71
N VAL A 81 10.50 6.37 -10.86
CA VAL A 81 9.99 5.70 -9.66
C VAL A 81 9.43 6.72 -8.68
N GLU A 82 10.17 7.79 -8.37
CA GLU A 82 9.71 8.83 -7.45
C GLU A 82 8.46 9.55 -7.96
N MET A 83 8.39 9.83 -9.26
CA MET A 83 7.19 10.35 -9.90
C MET A 83 6.01 9.37 -9.76
N GLY A 84 6.26 8.08 -9.97
CA GLY A 84 5.29 7.01 -9.73
C GLY A 84 4.77 6.98 -8.28
N MET A 85 5.66 7.12 -7.30
CA MET A 85 5.30 7.10 -5.88
C MET A 85 4.42 8.29 -5.48
N LYS A 86 4.58 9.46 -6.12
CA LYS A 86 3.68 10.61 -5.90
C LYS A 86 2.23 10.30 -6.24
N TYR A 87 1.97 9.38 -7.17
CA TYR A 87 0.61 8.97 -7.50
C TYR A 87 -0.06 8.09 -6.45
N TRP A 88 0.68 7.54 -5.48
CA TRP A 88 0.09 6.71 -4.41
C TRP A 88 -0.94 7.48 -3.57
N GLU A 89 -0.83 8.80 -3.49
CA GLU A 89 -1.77 9.63 -2.74
C GLU A 89 -3.16 9.67 -3.42
N PHE A 90 -3.18 9.56 -4.76
CA PHE A 90 -4.40 9.70 -5.56
C PHE A 90 -4.93 8.35 -6.03
N LEU A 91 -4.05 7.48 -6.50
CA LEU A 91 -4.39 6.17 -7.06
C LEU A 91 -4.46 5.09 -6.00
N GLY A 92 -3.81 5.28 -4.83
CA GLY A 92 -3.70 4.25 -3.81
C GLY A 92 -2.87 3.03 -4.25
N ILE A 93 -2.51 2.20 -3.26
CA ILE A 93 -1.82 0.93 -3.47
C ILE A 93 -2.54 -0.20 -2.72
N GLY A 94 -2.43 -1.43 -3.22
CA GLY A 94 -3.08 -2.60 -2.63
C GLY A 94 -4.52 -2.80 -3.12
N GLY A 95 -5.34 -3.44 -2.29
CA GLY A 95 -6.73 -3.78 -2.61
C GLY A 95 -7.74 -2.69 -2.23
N MET A 96 -8.99 -2.85 -2.70
CA MET A 96 -10.13 -2.01 -2.32
C MET A 96 -9.95 -0.49 -2.56
N VAL A 97 -9.11 -0.11 -3.52
CA VAL A 97 -8.86 1.29 -3.89
C VAL A 97 -10.14 2.02 -4.32
N THR A 98 -11.04 1.35 -5.05
CA THR A 98 -12.35 1.91 -5.45
C THR A 98 -13.27 2.20 -4.27
N ARG A 99 -12.95 1.69 -3.08
CA ARG A 99 -13.64 1.96 -1.81
C ARG A 99 -12.86 2.92 -0.91
N GLY A 100 -11.86 3.61 -1.46
CA GLY A 100 -11.10 4.65 -0.76
C GLY A 100 -9.93 4.15 0.07
N MET A 101 -9.55 2.86 -0.04
CA MET A 101 -8.39 2.32 0.68
C MET A 101 -7.06 2.54 -0.07
N GLY A 102 -5.95 2.41 0.66
CA GLY A 102 -4.62 2.32 0.05
C GLY A 102 -3.93 3.64 -0.29
N ARG A 103 -4.55 4.80 -0.06
CA ARG A 103 -3.92 6.10 -0.32
C ARG A 103 -2.75 6.33 0.64
N MET A 104 -1.59 6.67 0.09
CA MET A 104 -0.36 6.88 0.86
C MET A 104 0.38 8.11 0.36
N ARG A 105 0.88 8.91 1.30
CA ARG A 105 1.75 10.06 1.00
C ARG A 105 3.19 9.69 1.30
N VAL A 106 4.08 9.93 0.35
CA VAL A 106 5.52 9.77 0.53
C VAL A 106 6.03 10.96 1.34
N LEU A 107 6.70 10.70 2.45
CA LEU A 107 7.20 11.74 3.36
C LEU A 107 8.62 12.18 3.01
N ASN A 108 9.47 11.22 2.65
CA ASN A 108 10.86 11.42 2.24
C ASN A 108 11.05 10.59 0.96
N ALA A 109 11.13 11.25 -0.18
CA ALA A 109 11.58 10.67 -1.45
C ALA A 109 12.99 11.19 -1.69
#